data_AF-Q84FL4-F1
#
_entry.id   AF-Q84FL4-F1
#
_cell.length_a   1.000
_cell.length_b   1.000
_cell.length_c   1.000
_cell.angle_alpha   90.00
_cell.angle_beta   90.00
_cell.angle_gamma   90.00
#
_symmetry.space_group_name_H-M   'P 1'
#
loop_
_entity.id
_entity.type
_entity.pdbx_description
1 polymer ?
#
loop_
_entity_poly.entity_id
_entity_poly.type
_entity_poly.pdbx_seq_one_letter_code
_entity_poly.pdbx_strand_id
1 'polypeptide(L)'
;MEKSEIEQTLKNEIKLINHYSDSVEIDAEVKLREILDSVDILQFVYKINKDYGLSFGSNIGDEKYLDTLDGVVSWVHSAINKKAEDD
;
A
#
# COMPACT_ATOMS: atom_id res chain seq x y z
N MET A 1 9.76 -10.12 -4.37
CA MET A 1 8.90 -10.31 -3.19
C MET A 1 7.54 -10.75 -3.70
N GLU A 2 6.90 -11.74 -3.09
CA GLU A 2 5.62 -12.25 -3.57
C GLU A 2 4.49 -11.24 -3.34
N LYS A 3 3.51 -11.18 -4.26
CA LYS A 3 2.37 -10.25 -4.15
C LYS A 3 1.58 -10.46 -2.84
N SER A 4 1.42 -11.70 -2.41
CA SER A 4 0.72 -12.06 -1.17
C SER A 4 1.44 -11.57 0.10
N GLU A 5 2.77 -11.54 0.09
CA GLU A 5 3.57 -11.03 1.22
C GLU A 5 3.44 -9.52 1.36
N ILE A 6 3.45 -8.81 0.23
CA ILE A 6 3.16 -7.37 0.16
C ILE A 6 1.75 -7.10 0.68
N GLU A 7 0.75 -7.84 0.21
CA GLU A 7 -0.63 -7.69 0.65
C GLU A 7 -0.78 -7.84 2.17
N GLN A 8 -0.21 -8.90 2.77
CA GLN A 8 -0.28 -9.10 4.22
C GLN A 8 0.43 -7.98 5.00
N THR A 9 1.58 -7.53 4.50
CA THR A 9 2.32 -6.42 5.11
C THR A 9 1.47 -5.14 5.10
N LEU A 10 0.89 -4.79 3.95
CA LEU A 10 0.07 -3.59 3.81
C LEU A 10 -1.23 -3.69 4.62
N LYS A 11 -1.85 -4.87 4.73
CA LYS A 11 -3.00 -5.10 5.64
C LYS A 11 -2.64 -4.81 7.09
N ASN A 12 -1.47 -5.29 7.54
CA ASN A 12 -1.01 -5.04 8.91
C ASN A 12 -0.73 -3.55 9.14
N GLU A 13 -0.17 -2.85 8.17
CA GLU A 13 0.04 -1.40 8.27
C GLU A 13 -1.27 -0.62 8.41
N ILE A 14 -2.30 -0.98 7.65
CA ILE A 14 -3.63 -0.38 7.78
C ILE A 14 -4.22 -0.64 9.17
N LYS A 15 -4.04 -1.84 9.73
CA LYS A 15 -4.48 -2.15 11.10
C LYS A 15 -3.76 -1.30 12.13
N LEU A 16 -2.44 -1.12 11.98
CA LEU A 16 -1.63 -0.30 12.88
C LEU A 16 -2.06 1.18 12.84
N ILE A 17 -2.33 1.73 11.66
CA ILE A 17 -2.77 3.12 11.49
C ILE A 17 -4.14 3.33 12.14
N ASN A 18 -5.10 2.43 11.91
CA ASN A 18 -6.46 2.54 12.45
C ASN A 18 -6.63 2.04 13.89
N HIS A 19 -5.55 1.57 14.53
CA HIS A 19 -5.61 0.89 15.82
C HIS A 19 -6.63 -0.28 15.85
N TYR A 20 -6.77 -0.98 14.72
CA TYR A 20 -7.63 -2.16 14.66
C TYR A 20 -7.03 -3.32 15.44
N SER A 21 -7.91 -4.15 16.00
CA SER A 21 -7.52 -5.48 16.49
C SER A 21 -6.94 -6.31 15.35
N ASP A 22 -5.95 -7.15 15.65
CA ASP A 22 -5.37 -8.09 14.68
C ASP A 22 -6.42 -9.00 14.03
N SER A 23 -7.53 -9.24 14.73
CA SER A 23 -8.67 -10.05 14.28
C SER A 23 -9.52 -9.40 13.19
N VAL A 24 -9.32 -8.12 12.86
CA VAL A 24 -10.05 -7.46 11.77
C VAL A 24 -9.50 -7.97 10.44
N GLU A 25 -10.36 -8.50 9.58
CA GLU A 25 -9.99 -8.81 8.20
C GLU A 25 -10.24 -7.60 7.31
N ILE A 26 -9.23 -7.25 6.51
CA ILE A 26 -9.29 -6.18 5.51
C ILE A 26 -9.39 -6.86 4.16
N ASP A 27 -10.46 -6.58 3.42
CA ASP A 27 -10.61 -7.02 2.03
C ASP A 27 -9.61 -6.27 1.13
N ALA A 28 -8.99 -6.94 0.17
CA ALA A 28 -8.08 -6.30 -0.78
C ALA A 28 -8.84 -5.34 -1.73
N GLU A 29 -10.12 -5.59 -1.98
CA GLU A 29 -10.97 -4.75 -2.84
C GLU A 29 -11.57 -3.54 -2.10
N VAL A 30 -11.31 -3.42 -0.79
CA VAL A 30 -11.81 -2.27 -0.01
C VAL A 30 -11.22 -0.97 -0.54
N LYS A 31 -12.05 0.07 -0.61
CA LYS A 31 -11.55 1.39 -0.95
C LYS A 31 -10.80 1.98 0.23
N LEU A 32 -9.58 2.45 0.00
CA LEU A 32 -8.74 2.98 1.09
C LEU A 32 -9.42 4.15 1.81
N ARG A 33 -10.10 5.02 1.04
CA ARG A 33 -10.86 6.16 1.59
C ARG A 33 -12.05 5.79 2.48
N GLU A 34 -12.50 4.54 2.48
CA GLU A 34 -13.59 4.07 3.33
C GLU A 34 -13.08 3.65 4.71
N ILE A 35 -11.78 3.40 4.84
CA ILE A 35 -11.13 2.88 6.05
C ILE A 35 -9.93 3.71 6.53
N LEU A 36 -9.48 4.70 5.76
CA LEU A 36 -8.39 5.61 6.12
C LEU A 36 -8.82 7.04 5.78
N ASP A 37 -8.53 7.97 6.68
CA ASP A 37 -8.69 9.39 6.37
C ASP A 37 -7.54 9.91 5.47
N SER A 38 -7.60 11.18 5.06
CA SER A 38 -6.57 11.75 4.18
C SER A 38 -5.18 11.81 4.81
N VAL A 39 -5.08 11.98 6.13
CA VAL A 39 -3.80 11.99 6.85
C VAL A 39 -3.25 10.57 6.95
N ASP A 40 -4.11 9.60 7.23
CA ASP A 40 -3.79 8.19 7.29
C ASP A 40 -3.30 7.65 5.94
N ILE A 41 -3.94 8.05 4.83
CA ILE A 41 -3.49 7.72 3.47
C ILE A 41 -2.07 8.25 3.22
N LEU A 42 -1.77 9.48 3.64
CA LEU A 42 -0.43 10.05 3.49
C LEU A 42 0.61 9.31 4.34
N GLN A 43 0.26 8.92 5.56
CA GLN A 43 1.13 8.12 6.43
C GLN A 43 1.38 6.72 5.83
N PHE A 44 0.35 6.10 5.28
CA PHE A 44 0.42 4.80 4.62
C PHE A 44 1.36 4.84 3.40
N VAL A 45 1.18 5.83 2.51
CA VAL A 45 2.06 6.03 1.34
C VAL A 45 3.49 6.34 1.76
N TYR A 46 3.69 7.16 2.80
CA TYR A 46 5.02 7.45 3.33
C TYR A 46 5.74 6.19 3.81
N LYS A 47 5.04 5.32 4.56
CA LYS A 47 5.62 4.04 5.01
C LYS A 47 5.99 3.13 3.86
N ILE A 48 5.11 2.95 2.87
CA ILE A 48 5.40 2.17 1.66
C ILE A 48 6.70 2.65 1.00
N ASN A 49 6.85 3.96 0.82
CA ASN A 49 8.03 4.54 0.20
C ASN A 49 9.30 4.30 1.03
N LYS A 50 9.20 4.43 2.35
CA LYS A 50 10.32 4.22 3.27
C LYS A 50 10.75 2.75 3.33
N ASP A 51 9.81 1.83 3.48
CA ASP A 51 10.10 0.43 3.77
C ASP A 51 10.59 -0.33 2.52
N TYR A 52 10.05 0.01 1.35
CA TYR A 52 10.46 -0.60 0.09
C TYR A 52 11.49 0.24 -0.71
N GLY A 53 11.84 1.43 -0.22
CA GLY A 53 12.70 2.38 -0.94
C GLY A 53 12.13 2.76 -2.30
N LEU A 54 10.84 3.10 -2.31
CA LEU A 54 10.05 3.46 -3.49
C LEU A 54 9.64 4.95 -3.46
N SER A 55 8.98 5.39 -4.53
CA SER A 55 8.51 6.78 -4.70
C SER A 55 7.05 6.85 -5.18
N PHE A 56 6.19 6.02 -4.58
CA PHE A 56 4.74 6.02 -4.78
C PHE A 56 4.16 7.43 -4.69
N GLY A 57 3.38 7.82 -5.70
CA GLY A 57 2.67 9.10 -5.72
C GLY A 57 3.49 10.25 -6.29
N SER A 58 4.72 9.97 -6.75
CA SER A 58 5.59 10.98 -7.36
C SER A 58 5.30 11.18 -8.85
N ASN A 59 4.61 10.23 -9.50
CA ASN A 59 4.25 10.34 -10.91
C ASN A 59 2.77 10.66 -11.11
N ILE A 60 2.49 11.50 -12.11
CA ILE A 60 1.13 11.77 -12.58
C ILE A 60 0.53 10.43 -13.04
N GLY A 61 -0.55 10.00 -12.37
CA GLY A 61 -1.23 8.74 -12.65
C GLY A 61 -0.98 7.62 -11.63
N ASP A 62 -0.10 7.81 -10.63
CA ASP A 62 0.02 6.88 -9.49
C ASP A 62 -1.24 6.92 -8.61
N GLU A 63 -1.94 8.05 -8.59
CA GLU A 63 -3.19 8.26 -7.84
C GLU A 63 -4.29 7.23 -8.14
N LYS A 64 -4.33 6.68 -9.37
CA LYS A 64 -5.33 5.67 -9.74
C LYS A 64 -5.15 4.36 -8.97
N TYR A 65 -3.94 4.08 -8.47
CA TYR A 65 -3.63 2.89 -7.68
C TYR A 65 -3.99 3.06 -6.20
N LEU A 66 -4.30 4.27 -5.73
CA LEU A 66 -4.72 4.54 -4.34
C LEU A 66 -6.22 4.32 -4.09
N ASP A 67 -7.00 3.89 -5.09
CA ASP A 67 -8.43 3.66 -4.87
C ASP A 67 -8.66 2.47 -3.93
N THR A 68 -8.00 1.33 -4.20
CA THR A 68 -8.14 0.07 -3.42
C THR A 68 -6.80 -0.42 -2.89
N LEU A 69 -6.85 -1.29 -1.87
CA LEU A 69 -5.65 -1.94 -1.35
C LEU A 69 -4.96 -2.81 -2.41
N ASP A 70 -5.72 -3.59 -3.20
CA ASP A 70 -5.13 -4.39 -4.30
C ASP A 70 -4.44 -3.50 -5.35
N GLY A 71 -4.98 -2.31 -5.61
CA GLY A 71 -4.34 -1.31 -6.47
C GLY A 71 -2.95 -0.93 -5.98
N VAL A 72 -2.83 -0.64 -4.68
CA VAL A 72 -1.54 -0.31 -4.05
C VAL A 72 -0.61 -1.52 -4.05
N VAL A 73 -1.09 -2.70 -3.67
CA VAL A 73 -0.31 -3.95 -3.69
C VAL A 73 0.27 -4.22 -5.09
N SER A 74 -0.57 -4.09 -6.12
CA SER A 74 -0.17 -4.30 -7.51
C SER A 74 0.89 -3.30 -7.97
N TRP A 75 0.74 -2.03 -7.60
CA TRP A 75 1.75 -1.00 -7.90
C TRP A 75 3.08 -1.29 -7.19
N VAL A 76 3.04 -1.59 -5.89
CA VAL A 76 4.24 -1.86 -5.08
C VAL A 76 4.99 -3.07 -5.63
N HIS A 77 4.27 -4.16 -5.93
CA HIS A 77 4.84 -5.35 -6.54
C HIS A 77 5.51 -5.04 -7.88
N SER A 78 4.85 -4.28 -8.76
CA SER A 78 5.44 -3.88 -10.04
C SER A 78 6.67 -2.98 -9.85
N ALA A 79 6.66 -2.06 -8.89
CA ALA A 79 7.75 -1.13 -8.66
C ALA A 79 8.98 -1.83 -8.08
N ILE A 80 8.80 -2.78 -7.15
CA ILE A 80 9.89 -3.61 -6.60
C ILE A 80 10.56 -4.42 -7.71
N ASN A 81 9.77 -5.08 -8.56
CA ASN A 81 10.32 -5.91 -9.63
C ASN A 81 11.06 -5.07 -10.67
N LYS A 82 10.50 -3.91 -11.05
CA LYS A 82 11.19 -3.00 -11.97
C LYS A 82 12.51 -2.49 -11.40
N LYS A 83 12.54 -2.11 -10.12
CA LYS A 83 13.77 -1.70 -9.44
C LYS A 83 14.84 -2.79 -9.45
N ALA A 84 14.44 -4.05 -9.28
CA ALA A 84 15.36 -5.19 -9.33
C ALA A 84 15.86 -5.53 -10.75
N GLU A 85 15.16 -5.10 -11.80
CA GLU A 85 15.62 -5.21 -13.20
C GLU A 85 16.60 -4.09 -13.57
N ASP A 86 16.45 -2.92 -12.97
CA ASP A 86 17.27 -1.73 -13.23
C ASP A 86 18.60 -1.72 -12.43
N ASP A 87 18.72 -2.52 -11.35
CA ASP A 87 19.91 -2.71 -10.49
C ASP A 87 20.86 -3.83 -11.00
#